data_AF-A0A519V5M9-F1
#
_entry.id   AF-A0A519V5M9-F1
#
_cell.length_a   1.000
_cell.length_b   1.000
_cell.length_c   1.000
_cell.angle_alpha   90.00
_cell.angle_beta   90.00
_cell.angle_gamma   90.00
#
_symmetry.space_group_name_H-M   'P 1'
#
loop_
_entity.id
_entity.type
_entity.pdbx_description
1 polymer ?
#
loop_
_entity_poly.entity_id
_entity_poly.type
_entity_poly.pdbx_seq_one_letter_code
_entity_poly.pdbx_strand_id
1 'polypeptide(L)'
;MGCTFEDRSYHGQPAYGPALLHSLAEARDMRFANCRFVGSSAYLLAAVPAAPDTASRFQLRGCTLVLDQATPPLGAAEMLAGVVFSGSTQVLSGPQRTDTTRAEWVLGTAGAPASVEVRPGGRLRLLAPHCRYQLPGGLVLGPGAEVEAGAGTELLLPASAGPPPELYVGPGACLLLRRGSTLVLAPGTRLVVAGEVVMETGANFQPGTPRQVQLVGGGRVRVAQP
;
A
#
# COMPACT_ATOMS: atom_id res chain seq x y z
N MET A 1 7.62 -12.77 20.82
CA MET A 1 7.14 -11.71 19.91
C MET A 1 5.76 -12.11 19.45
N GLY A 2 4.74 -11.26 19.60
CA GLY A 2 3.34 -11.68 19.40
C GLY A 2 2.64 -10.94 18.26
N CYS A 3 2.64 -11.56 17.09
CA CYS A 3 1.54 -11.50 16.11
C CYS A 3 1.83 -12.47 14.94
N THR A 4 0.97 -13.47 14.79
CA THR A 4 0.93 -14.46 13.68
C THR A 4 -0.51 -14.87 13.50
N PHE A 5 -1.02 -14.97 12.27
CA PHE A 5 -2.25 -15.74 12.01
C PHE A 5 -2.12 -16.66 10.79
N GLU A 6 -1.54 -17.83 11.04
CA GLU A 6 -2.13 -19.14 10.71
C GLU A 6 -2.40 -19.80 12.09
N ASP A 7 -3.64 -20.26 12.33
CA ASP A 7 -4.13 -21.02 13.51
C ASP A 7 -4.34 -20.34 14.90
N ARG A 8 -4.70 -19.02 14.94
CA ARG A 8 -5.26 -18.18 16.08
C ARG A 8 -4.22 -17.59 17.09
N SER A 9 -4.44 -16.51 17.87
CA SER A 9 -5.60 -15.61 18.19
C SER A 9 -5.37 -14.09 18.03
N TYR A 10 -6.36 -13.37 17.47
CA TYR A 10 -6.56 -11.90 17.47
C TYR A 10 -7.82 -11.58 18.30
N HIS A 11 -7.76 -10.61 19.22
CA HIS A 11 -8.92 -10.22 20.05
C HIS A 11 -9.10 -8.69 20.12
N GLY A 12 -9.74 -8.16 19.06
CA GLY A 12 -10.37 -6.84 19.05
C GLY A 12 -11.84 -6.86 18.57
N GLN A 13 -12.22 -7.88 17.78
CA GLN A 13 -13.54 -8.49 17.53
C GLN A 13 -13.30 -9.55 16.42
N PRO A 14 -14.10 -10.63 16.33
CA PRO A 14 -13.88 -11.72 15.36
C PRO A 14 -13.82 -11.24 13.91
N ALA A 15 -12.90 -11.84 13.15
CA ALA A 15 -13.03 -11.86 11.71
C ALA A 15 -14.25 -12.73 11.34
N TYR A 16 -15.44 -12.13 11.31
CA TYR A 16 -16.60 -12.76 10.70
C TYR A 16 -16.47 -12.59 9.19
N GLY A 17 -15.98 -13.61 8.51
CA GLY A 17 -15.86 -13.60 7.06
C GLY A 17 -14.64 -14.36 6.57
N PRO A 18 -14.46 -14.42 5.25
CA PRO A 18 -13.38 -15.17 4.60
C PRO A 18 -12.03 -14.44 4.67
N ALA A 19 -11.74 -13.61 5.69
CA ALA A 19 -10.52 -12.79 5.76
C ALA A 19 -9.78 -12.91 7.10
N LEU A 20 -8.44 -12.81 7.11
CA LEU A 20 -7.63 -12.86 8.35
C LEU A 20 -7.74 -11.58 9.19
N LEU A 21 -7.69 -10.42 8.55
CA LEU A 21 -8.10 -9.16 9.16
C LEU A 21 -9.41 -8.72 8.52
N HIS A 22 -10.47 -8.62 9.32
CA HIS A 22 -11.78 -8.16 8.86
C HIS A 22 -12.28 -7.01 9.73
N SER A 23 -12.73 -5.93 9.11
CA SER A 23 -13.42 -4.81 9.76
C SER A 23 -14.33 -4.13 8.75
N LEU A 24 -15.62 -4.02 9.05
CA LEU A 24 -16.60 -3.32 8.21
C LEU A 24 -17.07 -2.04 8.87
N ALA A 25 -16.15 -1.07 9.01
CA ALA A 25 -16.39 0.21 9.66
C ALA A 25 -16.74 0.10 11.16
N GLU A 26 -16.25 -0.94 11.83
CA GLU A 26 -16.43 -1.12 13.28
C GLU A 26 -15.13 -0.90 14.06
N ALA A 27 -13.98 -1.09 13.42
CA ALA A 27 -12.70 -1.02 14.10
C ALA A 27 -12.19 0.43 14.24
N ARG A 28 -11.74 0.76 15.45
CA ARG A 28 -11.09 2.04 15.80
C ARG A 28 -9.73 1.78 16.44
N ASP A 29 -8.77 2.66 16.16
CA ASP A 29 -7.41 2.63 16.71
C ASP A 29 -6.73 1.25 16.67
N MET A 30 -6.90 0.52 15.57
CA MET A 30 -6.30 -0.80 15.41
C MET A 30 -4.80 -0.69 15.16
N ARG A 31 -3.99 -1.29 16.03
CA ARG A 31 -2.52 -1.24 15.96
C ARG A 31 -1.93 -2.64 15.90
N PHE A 32 -1.09 -2.86 14.89
CA PHE A 32 -0.38 -4.09 14.64
C PHE A 32 1.11 -3.80 14.66
N ALA A 33 1.86 -4.46 15.53
CA ALA A 33 3.30 -4.27 15.65
C ALA A 33 4.03 -5.59 15.51
N ASN A 34 4.97 -5.67 14.58
CA ASN A 34 5.78 -6.84 14.28
C ASN A 34 4.93 -8.07 13.96
N CYS A 35 3.82 -7.86 13.25
CA CYS A 35 2.86 -8.90 12.91
C CYS A 35 3.17 -9.57 11.58
N ARG A 36 2.99 -10.89 11.50
CA ARG A 36 3.03 -11.66 10.25
C ARG A 36 1.64 -12.16 9.87
N PHE A 37 1.12 -11.70 8.74
CA PHE A 37 -0.16 -12.10 8.16
C PHE A 37 0.12 -13.02 6.97
N VAL A 38 -0.44 -14.24 6.95
CA VAL A 38 -0.21 -15.21 5.87
C VAL A 38 -1.56 -15.68 5.37
N GLY A 39 -2.02 -15.14 4.24
CA GLY A 39 -3.26 -15.59 3.61
C GLY A 39 -2.98 -16.85 2.80
N SER A 40 -3.41 -18.03 3.29
CA SER A 40 -3.22 -19.33 2.62
C SER A 40 -4.52 -19.92 2.04
N SER A 41 -5.68 -19.60 2.61
CA SER A 41 -6.98 -20.18 2.20
C SER A 41 -8.12 -19.16 2.06
N ALA A 42 -7.91 -17.93 2.53
CA ALA A 42 -8.91 -16.89 2.64
C ALA A 42 -8.24 -15.53 2.37
N TYR A 43 -9.02 -14.47 2.09
CA TYR A 43 -8.51 -13.11 1.92
C TYR A 43 -7.57 -12.72 3.08
N LEU A 44 -6.50 -12.01 2.78
CA LEU A 44 -5.59 -11.53 3.79
C LEU A 44 -6.23 -10.39 4.61
N LEU A 45 -6.89 -9.44 3.93
CA LEU A 45 -7.45 -8.21 4.49
C LEU A 45 -8.79 -7.85 3.86
N ALA A 46 -9.77 -7.55 4.70
CA ALA A 46 -11.01 -6.89 4.35
C ALA A 46 -11.35 -5.87 5.45
N ALA A 47 -10.62 -4.76 5.48
CA ALA A 47 -10.60 -3.83 6.59
C ALA A 47 -10.91 -2.39 6.16
N VAL A 48 -12.02 -1.85 6.68
CA VAL A 48 -12.48 -0.47 6.53
C VAL A 48 -12.52 0.21 7.90
N PRO A 49 -12.03 1.45 8.03
CA PRO A 49 -12.00 2.17 9.30
C PRO A 49 -13.41 2.61 9.70
N ALA A 50 -13.67 2.71 11.00
CA ALA A 50 -14.99 3.12 11.51
C ALA A 50 -15.43 4.53 11.10
N ALA A 51 -14.48 5.41 10.82
CA ALA A 51 -14.72 6.75 10.31
C ALA A 51 -13.54 7.19 9.41
N PRO A 52 -13.73 8.16 8.51
CA PRO A 52 -12.65 8.73 7.69
C PRO A 52 -11.76 9.71 8.49
N ASP A 53 -11.47 9.40 9.75
CA ASP A 53 -10.64 10.22 10.64
C ASP A 53 -9.30 9.53 10.94
N THR A 54 -8.36 10.29 11.53
CA THR A 54 -7.04 9.77 11.88
C THR A 54 -7.07 8.76 13.02
N ALA A 55 -8.08 8.82 13.89
CA ALA A 55 -8.23 7.94 15.06
C ALA A 55 -8.71 6.52 14.66
N SER A 56 -9.40 6.40 13.53
CA SER A 56 -9.94 5.13 13.04
C SER A 56 -9.00 4.41 12.09
N ARG A 57 -7.81 4.97 11.80
CA ARG A 57 -6.84 4.37 10.88
C ARG A 57 -6.21 3.09 11.44
N PHE A 58 -5.90 2.15 10.55
CA PHE A 58 -5.10 0.96 10.88
C PHE A 58 -3.62 1.32 10.90
N GLN A 59 -2.92 0.99 11.99
CA GLN A 59 -1.50 1.27 12.15
C GLN A 59 -0.71 -0.04 12.05
N LEU A 60 0.14 -0.15 11.02
CA LEU A 60 1.02 -1.30 10.81
C LEU A 60 2.47 -0.88 11.05
N ARG A 61 3.09 -1.44 12.08
CA ARG A 61 4.48 -1.17 12.45
C ARG A 61 5.34 -2.42 12.28
N GLY A 62 6.23 -2.45 11.30
CA GLY A 62 7.16 -3.57 11.15
C GLY A 62 6.47 -4.89 10.73
N CYS A 63 5.36 -4.83 10.00
CA CYS A 63 4.57 -6.02 9.69
C CYS A 63 5.05 -6.73 8.41
N THR A 64 4.76 -8.02 8.28
CA THR A 64 4.93 -8.77 7.03
C THR A 64 3.59 -9.33 6.60
N LEU A 65 3.17 -9.03 5.36
CA LEU A 65 1.97 -9.56 4.75
C LEU A 65 2.41 -10.53 3.64
N VAL A 66 1.91 -11.77 3.68
CA VAL A 66 2.32 -12.83 2.76
C VAL A 66 1.09 -13.35 2.02
N LEU A 67 1.09 -13.17 0.71
CA LEU A 67 0.13 -13.80 -0.19
C LEU A 67 0.59 -15.21 -0.49
N ASP A 68 0.04 -16.20 0.21
CA ASP A 68 0.40 -17.61 0.09
C ASP A 68 -0.75 -18.48 -0.45
N GLN A 69 -1.69 -17.88 -1.17
CA GLN A 69 -2.78 -18.63 -1.82
C GLN A 69 -2.30 -19.17 -3.17
N ALA A 70 -2.61 -20.44 -3.45
CA ALA A 70 -2.39 -21.04 -4.76
C ALA A 70 -3.25 -20.39 -5.86
N THR A 71 -4.48 -19.99 -5.53
CA THR A 71 -5.42 -19.30 -6.41
C THR A 71 -6.02 -18.10 -5.67
N PRO A 72 -6.06 -16.90 -6.25
CA PRO A 72 -6.67 -15.75 -5.62
C PRO A 72 -8.18 -15.98 -5.41
N PRO A 73 -8.75 -15.60 -4.26
CA PRO A 73 -10.16 -15.75 -3.99
C PRO A 73 -11.00 -14.92 -4.97
N LEU A 74 -12.00 -15.57 -5.58
CA LEU A 74 -12.85 -14.99 -6.61
C LEU A 74 -13.64 -13.77 -6.09
N GLY A 75 -13.50 -12.63 -6.75
CA GLY A 75 -14.50 -11.55 -6.68
C GLY A 75 -14.26 -10.41 -5.68
N ALA A 76 -13.11 -10.31 -5.01
CA ALA A 76 -12.79 -9.12 -4.21
C ALA A 76 -11.28 -8.84 -4.16
N ALA A 77 -10.92 -7.57 -3.99
CA ALA A 77 -9.55 -7.14 -3.75
C ALA A 77 -9.21 -7.27 -2.26
N GLU A 78 -7.93 -7.49 -1.95
CA GLU A 78 -7.41 -7.33 -0.59
C GLU A 78 -7.57 -5.86 -0.19
N MET A 79 -8.37 -5.57 0.84
CA MET A 79 -8.75 -4.20 1.17
C MET A 79 -8.23 -3.81 2.55
N LEU A 80 -7.44 -2.73 2.58
CA LEU A 80 -6.99 -2.08 3.80
C LEU A 80 -7.13 -0.57 3.65
N ALA A 81 -8.31 -0.09 4.01
CA ALA A 81 -8.70 1.30 3.92
C ALA A 81 -8.14 2.11 5.10
N GLY A 82 -7.57 3.28 4.86
CA GLY A 82 -7.07 4.19 5.92
C GLY A 82 -5.91 3.59 6.71
N VAL A 83 -4.77 3.35 6.06
CA VAL A 83 -3.60 2.71 6.67
C VAL A 83 -2.43 3.66 6.89
N VAL A 84 -1.77 3.47 8.03
CA VAL A 84 -0.54 4.16 8.40
C VAL A 84 0.55 3.11 8.64
N PHE A 85 1.61 3.17 7.85
CA PHE A 85 2.79 2.33 7.98
C PHE A 85 3.87 3.03 8.80
N SER A 86 4.54 2.29 9.66
CA SER A 86 5.74 2.71 10.39
C SER A 86 6.70 1.52 10.56
N GLY A 87 7.94 1.78 10.97
CA GLY A 87 8.99 0.76 10.93
C GLY A 87 9.16 0.17 9.53
N SER A 88 9.54 -1.10 9.40
CA SER A 88 9.72 -1.75 8.09
C SER A 88 8.61 -2.75 7.80
N THR A 89 7.60 -2.36 7.03
CA THR A 89 6.51 -3.23 6.59
C THR A 89 6.76 -3.75 5.17
N GLN A 90 6.41 -5.01 4.90
CA GLN A 90 6.62 -5.63 3.59
C GLN A 90 5.45 -6.54 3.18
N VAL A 91 5.16 -6.55 1.88
CA VAL A 91 4.20 -7.46 1.22
C VAL A 91 4.99 -8.41 0.34
N LEU A 92 4.83 -9.72 0.55
CA LEU A 92 5.60 -10.79 -0.09
C LEU A 92 4.65 -11.82 -0.71
N SER A 93 5.15 -12.58 -1.69
CA SER A 93 4.51 -13.86 -2.08
C SER A 93 5.03 -14.98 -1.19
N GLY A 94 4.14 -15.91 -0.83
CA GLY A 94 4.48 -17.16 -0.17
C GLY A 94 4.78 -18.29 -1.17
N PRO A 95 5.31 -19.43 -0.68
CA PRO A 95 5.74 -20.55 -1.51
C PRO A 95 4.62 -21.27 -2.28
N GLN A 96 3.37 -21.18 -1.82
CA GLN A 96 2.24 -21.86 -2.44
C GLN A 96 1.62 -21.06 -3.59
N ARG A 97 1.97 -19.76 -3.72
CA ARG A 97 1.47 -18.92 -4.79
C ARG A 97 2.10 -19.30 -6.13
N THR A 98 1.36 -20.10 -6.89
CA THR A 98 1.76 -20.57 -8.23
C THR A 98 1.02 -19.81 -9.33
N ASP A 99 -0.11 -19.17 -9.02
CA ASP A 99 -0.87 -18.38 -9.97
C ASP A 99 -0.20 -17.02 -10.27
N THR A 100 -0.08 -16.74 -11.56
CA THR A 100 0.41 -15.46 -12.12
C THR A 100 -0.72 -14.45 -12.35
N THR A 101 -1.97 -14.83 -12.09
CA THR A 101 -3.11 -13.93 -12.15
C THR A 101 -2.86 -12.74 -11.24
N ARG A 102 -3.23 -11.56 -11.77
CA ARG A 102 -3.01 -10.31 -11.06
C ARG A 102 -3.88 -10.25 -9.81
N ALA A 103 -3.26 -10.18 -8.65
CA ALA A 103 -3.94 -9.92 -7.38
C ALA A 103 -4.14 -8.41 -7.19
N GLU A 104 -5.34 -8.03 -6.79
CA GLU A 104 -5.72 -6.63 -6.60
C GLU A 104 -5.71 -6.29 -5.10
N TRP A 105 -5.08 -5.17 -4.75
CA TRP A 105 -4.99 -4.62 -3.40
C TRP A 105 -5.53 -3.20 -3.40
N VAL A 106 -6.51 -2.91 -2.57
CA VAL A 106 -6.99 -1.54 -2.33
C VAL A 106 -6.42 -1.08 -1.00
N LEU A 107 -5.39 -0.23 -1.08
CA LEU A 107 -4.78 0.41 0.07
C LEU A 107 -5.33 1.83 0.16
N GLY A 108 -6.26 2.06 1.10
CA GLY A 108 -6.88 3.37 1.30
C GLY A 108 -8.33 3.51 0.83
N THR A 109 -8.89 4.71 0.97
CA THR A 109 -10.22 5.12 0.51
C THR A 109 -10.16 6.48 -0.15
N ALA A 110 -11.00 6.72 -1.16
CA ALA A 110 -11.14 8.03 -1.83
C ALA A 110 -11.71 9.13 -0.94
N GLY A 111 -12.37 8.77 0.16
CA GLY A 111 -13.01 9.72 1.09
C GLY A 111 -12.05 10.39 2.08
N ALA A 112 -10.78 9.98 2.14
CA ALA A 112 -9.78 10.54 3.03
C ALA A 112 -8.68 11.26 2.23
N PRO A 113 -8.26 12.49 2.61
CA PRO A 113 -7.24 13.27 1.90
C PRO A 113 -5.86 12.60 1.79
N ALA A 114 -5.56 11.65 2.68
CA ALA A 114 -4.36 10.81 2.63
C ALA A 114 -4.76 9.41 3.09
N SER A 115 -4.90 8.51 2.13
CA SER A 115 -5.46 7.18 2.39
C SER A 115 -4.43 6.14 2.82
N VAL A 116 -3.18 6.33 2.38
CA VAL A 116 -2.00 5.57 2.77
C VAL A 116 -0.92 6.54 3.20
N GLU A 117 -0.42 6.37 4.41
CA GLU A 117 0.68 7.16 4.95
C GLU A 117 1.83 6.24 5.36
N VAL A 118 3.05 6.57 4.92
CA VAL A 118 4.28 5.98 5.48
C VAL A 118 4.91 7.04 6.37
N ARG A 119 4.91 6.77 7.68
CA ARG A 119 5.42 7.68 8.71
C ARG A 119 6.91 8.01 8.49
N PRO A 120 7.41 9.12 9.07
CA PRO A 120 8.81 9.50 8.95
C PRO A 120 9.77 8.36 9.31
N GLY A 121 10.78 8.12 8.47
CA GLY A 121 11.73 7.00 8.61
C GLY A 121 11.14 5.59 8.45
N GLY A 122 9.85 5.47 8.12
CA GLY A 122 9.20 4.20 7.84
C GLY A 122 9.57 3.67 6.45
N ARG A 123 9.49 2.36 6.29
CA ARG A 123 9.75 1.65 5.03
C ARG A 123 8.58 0.75 4.69
N LEU A 124 8.08 0.85 3.46
CA LEU A 124 7.07 -0.03 2.89
C LEU A 124 7.62 -0.70 1.63
N ARG A 125 7.68 -2.04 1.62
CA ARG A 125 8.19 -2.80 0.47
C ARG A 125 7.07 -3.64 -0.12
N LEU A 126 6.65 -3.32 -1.33
CA LEU A 126 5.62 -4.03 -2.07
C LEU A 126 6.31 -5.00 -3.04
N LEU A 127 6.62 -6.21 -2.57
CA LEU A 127 7.52 -7.14 -3.27
C LEU A 127 6.82 -8.38 -3.84
N ALA A 128 5.54 -8.61 -3.52
CA ALA A 128 4.76 -9.68 -4.13
C ALA A 128 4.51 -9.34 -5.62
N PRO A 129 5.08 -10.09 -6.59
CA PRO A 129 4.88 -9.84 -8.02
C PRO A 129 3.43 -10.08 -8.43
N HIS A 130 3.06 -9.63 -9.64
CA HIS A 130 1.71 -9.75 -10.17
C HIS A 130 0.64 -9.19 -9.22
N CYS A 131 0.99 -8.12 -8.49
CA CYS A 131 0.07 -7.40 -7.61
C CYS A 131 -0.13 -5.99 -8.14
N ARG A 132 -1.39 -5.54 -8.17
CA ARG A 132 -1.73 -4.13 -8.36
C ARG A 132 -2.17 -3.56 -7.01
N TYR A 133 -1.50 -2.50 -6.57
CA TYR A 133 -1.80 -1.76 -5.36
C TYR A 133 -2.48 -0.44 -5.74
N GLN A 134 -3.78 -0.37 -5.50
CA GLN A 134 -4.63 0.78 -5.75
C GLN A 134 -4.63 1.71 -4.54
N LEU A 135 -4.43 3.00 -4.77
CA LEU A 135 -4.28 4.06 -3.76
C LEU A 135 -5.34 5.16 -4.00
N PRO A 136 -6.64 4.89 -3.80
CA PRO A 136 -7.73 5.77 -4.25
C PRO A 136 -7.79 7.15 -3.56
N GLY A 137 -7.20 7.31 -2.37
CA GLY A 137 -7.02 8.63 -1.73
C GLY A 137 -5.55 9.02 -1.62
N GLY A 138 -4.70 8.47 -2.48
CA GLY A 138 -3.29 8.83 -2.57
C GLY A 138 -2.38 8.17 -1.54
N LEU A 139 -1.09 8.50 -1.67
CA LEU A 139 0.04 7.99 -0.91
C LEU A 139 0.91 9.17 -0.43
N VAL A 140 1.16 9.20 0.88
CA VAL A 140 1.99 10.21 1.55
C VAL A 140 3.20 9.55 2.18
N LEU A 141 4.39 9.94 1.73
CA LEU A 141 5.67 9.55 2.35
C LEU A 141 6.14 10.69 3.25
N GLY A 142 6.19 10.45 4.55
CA GLY A 142 6.78 11.38 5.52
C GLY A 142 8.29 11.55 5.30
N PRO A 143 8.92 12.54 5.96
CA PRO A 143 10.35 12.77 5.85
C PRO A 143 11.20 11.52 6.07
N GLY A 144 12.15 11.26 5.17
CA GLY A 144 13.02 10.08 5.23
C GLY A 144 12.31 8.73 5.08
N ALA A 145 11.02 8.70 4.71
CA ALA A 145 10.31 7.45 4.48
C ALA A 145 10.68 6.82 3.13
N GLU A 146 10.59 5.52 3.03
CA GLU A 146 10.89 4.77 1.81
C GLU A 146 9.71 3.90 1.37
N VAL A 147 9.37 3.94 0.10
CA VAL A 147 8.46 3.00 -0.54
C VAL A 147 9.18 2.34 -1.70
N GLU A 148 9.15 1.01 -1.74
CA GLU A 148 9.73 0.21 -2.82
C GLU A 148 8.63 -0.60 -3.52
N ALA A 149 8.45 -0.37 -4.82
CA ALA A 149 7.64 -1.21 -5.69
C ALA A 149 8.55 -2.22 -6.40
N GLY A 150 8.40 -3.49 -6.04
CA GLY A 150 9.20 -4.60 -6.58
C GLY A 150 8.87 -4.94 -8.05
N ALA A 151 9.69 -5.79 -8.65
CA ALA A 151 9.48 -6.23 -10.04
C ALA A 151 8.10 -6.89 -10.23
N GLY A 152 7.43 -6.60 -11.34
CA GLY A 152 6.11 -7.16 -11.66
C GLY A 152 4.97 -6.60 -10.81
N THR A 153 5.20 -5.52 -10.04
CA THR A 153 4.16 -4.82 -9.28
C THR A 153 3.65 -3.59 -10.03
N GLU A 154 2.38 -3.25 -9.80
CA GLU A 154 1.79 -2.01 -10.30
C GLU A 154 1.30 -1.17 -9.11
N LEU A 155 1.76 0.08 -9.02
CA LEU A 155 1.26 1.07 -8.08
C LEU A 155 0.33 2.00 -8.84
N LEU A 156 -0.97 1.95 -8.53
CA LEU A 156 -2.01 2.69 -9.23
C LEU A 156 -2.62 3.75 -8.30
N LEU A 157 -2.59 5.01 -8.72
CA LEU A 157 -3.41 6.07 -8.16
C LEU A 157 -4.61 6.27 -9.10
N PRO A 158 -5.76 5.62 -8.85
CA PRO A 158 -6.90 5.64 -9.77
C PRO A 158 -7.63 6.99 -9.73
N ALA A 159 -8.45 7.25 -10.76
CA ALA A 159 -9.33 8.41 -10.75
C ALA A 159 -10.32 8.30 -9.58
N SER A 160 -10.58 9.42 -8.91
CA SER A 160 -11.48 9.51 -7.78
C SER A 160 -12.67 10.40 -8.13
N ALA A 161 -13.88 9.99 -7.72
CA ALA A 161 -15.06 10.85 -7.75
C ALA A 161 -15.05 11.90 -6.63
N GLY A 162 -14.17 11.74 -5.63
CA GLY A 162 -13.96 12.67 -4.53
C GLY A 162 -12.77 13.62 -4.79
N PRO A 163 -12.06 14.05 -3.73
CA PRO A 163 -10.82 14.80 -3.90
C PRO A 163 -9.83 14.05 -4.80
N PRO A 164 -9.03 14.78 -5.62
CA PRO A 164 -8.02 14.15 -6.44
C PRO A 164 -7.01 13.42 -5.55
N PRO A 165 -6.60 12.19 -5.91
CA PRO A 165 -5.56 11.50 -5.17
C PRO A 165 -4.25 12.28 -5.23
N GLU A 166 -3.49 12.24 -4.14
CA GLU A 166 -2.19 12.90 -4.04
C GLU A 166 -1.07 11.86 -3.89
N LEU A 167 -0.02 11.97 -4.70
CA LEU A 167 1.27 11.34 -4.43
C LEU A 167 2.20 12.41 -3.85
N TYR A 168 2.44 12.34 -2.55
CA TYR A 168 3.38 13.21 -1.84
C TYR A 168 4.63 12.45 -1.44
N VAL A 169 5.80 12.90 -1.90
CA VAL A 169 7.10 12.39 -1.49
C VAL A 169 7.82 13.45 -0.66
N GLY A 170 7.83 13.29 0.66
CA GLY A 170 8.39 14.28 1.59
C GLY A 170 9.92 14.45 1.51
N PRO A 171 10.48 15.47 2.19
CA PRO A 171 11.92 15.73 2.18
C PRO A 171 12.74 14.52 2.62
N GLY A 172 13.75 14.16 1.84
CA GLY A 172 14.60 12.99 2.09
C GLY A 172 13.88 11.64 1.95
N ALA A 173 12.58 11.62 1.63
CA ALA A 173 11.85 10.39 1.35
C ALA A 173 12.18 9.86 -0.05
N CYS A 174 11.95 8.57 -0.27
CA CYS A 174 12.23 7.92 -1.55
C CYS A 174 11.09 7.00 -1.97
N LEU A 175 10.53 7.22 -3.15
CA LEU A 175 9.72 6.24 -3.87
C LEU A 175 10.60 5.57 -4.92
N LEU A 176 10.91 4.29 -4.72
CA LEU A 176 11.72 3.47 -5.62
C LEU A 176 10.83 2.53 -6.45
N LEU A 177 10.87 2.69 -7.76
CA LEU A 177 10.27 1.78 -8.72
C LEU A 177 11.36 0.86 -9.28
N ARG A 178 11.32 -0.42 -8.93
CA ARG A 178 12.27 -1.42 -9.44
C ARG A 178 12.01 -1.75 -10.90
N ARG A 179 13.01 -2.31 -11.58
CA ARG A 179 12.87 -2.82 -12.95
C ARG A 179 11.64 -3.73 -13.07
N GLY A 180 10.81 -3.48 -14.08
CA GLY A 180 9.58 -4.24 -14.32
C GLY A 180 8.40 -3.87 -13.40
N SER A 181 8.56 -2.90 -12.50
CA SER A 181 7.42 -2.29 -11.80
C SER A 181 6.78 -1.19 -12.66
N THR A 182 5.53 -0.84 -12.35
CA THR A 182 4.81 0.23 -13.04
C THR A 182 4.18 1.18 -12.02
N LEU A 183 4.38 2.49 -12.21
CA LEU A 183 3.60 3.52 -11.52
C LEU A 183 2.60 4.12 -12.49
N VAL A 184 1.32 4.07 -12.15
CA VAL A 184 0.21 4.64 -12.94
C VAL A 184 -0.45 5.75 -12.16
N LEU A 185 -0.49 6.95 -12.74
CA LEU A 185 -1.22 8.09 -12.19
C LEU A 185 -2.44 8.34 -13.06
N ALA A 186 -3.64 8.25 -12.53
CA ALA A 186 -4.83 8.60 -13.30
C ALA A 186 -4.89 10.12 -13.58
N PRO A 187 -5.62 10.54 -14.62
CA PRO A 187 -5.87 11.95 -14.86
C PRO A 187 -6.44 12.64 -13.63
N GLY A 188 -6.00 13.87 -13.37
CA GLY A 188 -6.46 14.65 -12.21
C GLY A 188 -5.64 14.44 -10.93
N THR A 189 -4.71 13.47 -10.89
CA THR A 189 -3.83 13.22 -9.74
C THR A 189 -2.93 14.43 -9.45
N ARG A 190 -2.68 14.70 -8.16
CA ARG A 190 -1.71 15.69 -7.69
C ARG A 190 -0.39 14.99 -7.36
N LEU A 191 0.71 15.44 -7.95
CA LEU A 191 2.06 14.94 -7.70
C LEU A 191 2.91 16.02 -7.04
N VAL A 192 3.37 15.78 -5.83
CA VAL A 192 4.25 16.69 -5.09
C VAL A 192 5.49 15.94 -4.63
N VAL A 193 6.66 16.37 -5.10
CA VAL A 193 7.94 15.73 -4.80
C VAL A 193 8.87 16.72 -4.13
N ALA A 194 9.12 16.51 -2.83
CA ALA A 194 10.13 17.18 -2.02
C ALA A 194 11.35 16.28 -1.71
N GLY A 195 11.21 14.96 -1.89
CA GLY A 195 12.27 13.96 -1.80
C GLY A 195 12.65 13.40 -3.17
N GLU A 196 12.69 12.08 -3.30
CA GLU A 196 13.09 11.40 -4.54
C GLU A 196 12.03 10.43 -5.05
N VAL A 197 11.79 10.50 -6.36
CA VAL A 197 11.22 9.37 -7.11
C VAL A 197 12.33 8.79 -7.97
N VAL A 198 12.67 7.53 -7.71
CA VAL A 198 13.75 6.82 -8.40
C VAL A 198 13.14 5.69 -9.20
N MET A 199 13.41 5.67 -10.50
CA MET A 199 12.93 4.63 -11.40
C MET A 199 14.14 3.87 -11.93
N GLU A 200 14.25 2.58 -11.67
CA GLU A 200 15.30 1.77 -12.30
C GLU A 200 15.07 1.68 -13.80
N THR A 201 16.14 1.52 -14.58
CA THR A 201 16.02 1.19 -16.01
C THR A 201 15.15 -0.05 -16.20
N GLY A 202 14.05 0.12 -16.94
CA GLY A 202 13.02 -0.90 -17.19
C GLY A 202 11.83 -0.85 -16.24
N ALA A 203 11.78 0.08 -15.28
CA ALA A 203 10.53 0.47 -14.62
C ALA A 203 9.69 1.34 -15.57
N ASN A 204 8.37 1.25 -15.45
CA ASN A 204 7.43 2.00 -16.28
C ASN A 204 6.74 3.09 -15.47
N PHE A 205 6.57 4.25 -16.08
CA PHE A 205 5.77 5.33 -15.54
C PHE A 205 4.70 5.72 -16.56
N GLN A 206 3.44 5.61 -16.15
CA GLN A 206 2.27 5.95 -16.96
C GLN A 206 1.58 7.17 -16.34
N PRO A 207 2.05 8.38 -16.65
CA PRO A 207 1.36 9.60 -16.23
C PRO A 207 0.10 9.76 -17.09
N GLY A 208 -1.08 9.63 -16.48
CA GLY A 208 -2.25 10.35 -16.96
C GLY A 208 -2.03 11.85 -16.81
N THR A 209 -2.88 12.69 -17.41
CA THR A 209 -2.75 14.16 -17.31
C THR A 209 -2.87 14.60 -15.84
N PRO A 210 -1.75 14.90 -15.15
CA PRO A 210 -1.81 15.24 -13.74
C PRO A 210 -2.45 16.62 -13.59
N ARG A 211 -3.27 16.82 -12.55
CA ARG A 211 -3.86 18.13 -12.28
C ARG A 211 -2.79 19.14 -11.87
N GLN A 212 -1.79 18.65 -11.15
CA GLN A 212 -0.69 19.47 -10.65
C GLN A 212 0.55 18.58 -10.49
N VAL A 213 1.69 19.08 -10.97
CA VAL A 213 3.00 18.52 -10.69
C VAL A 213 3.83 19.62 -10.04
N GLN A 214 4.36 19.35 -8.85
CA GLN A 214 5.16 20.30 -8.10
C GLN A 214 6.43 19.62 -7.58
N LEU A 215 7.58 20.09 -8.04
CA LEU A 215 8.85 19.81 -7.39
C LEU A 215 9.09 20.89 -6.34
N VAL A 216 9.42 20.50 -5.12
CA VAL A 216 9.59 21.42 -3.98
C VAL A 216 10.99 21.27 -3.41
N GLY A 217 11.69 22.39 -3.22
CA GLY A 217 13.05 22.38 -2.69
C GLY A 217 14.00 21.53 -3.54
N GLY A 218 14.67 20.55 -2.92
CA GLY A 218 15.59 19.62 -3.59
C GLY A 218 14.91 18.39 -4.21
N GLY A 219 13.59 18.40 -4.33
CA GLY A 219 12.83 17.27 -4.85
C GLY A 219 13.20 16.89 -6.29
N ARG A 220 13.36 15.59 -6.57
CA ARG A 220 13.82 15.09 -7.87
C ARG A 220 13.14 13.81 -8.32
N VAL A 221 12.92 13.70 -9.62
CA VAL A 221 12.52 12.45 -10.30
C VAL A 221 13.69 12.03 -11.18
N ARG A 222 14.22 10.81 -11.01
CA ARG A 222 15.39 10.35 -11.76
C ARG A 222 15.25 8.90 -12.19
N VAL A 223 15.89 8.58 -13.31
CA VAL A 223 16.12 7.20 -13.72
C VAL A 223 17.47 6.75 -13.15
N ALA A 224 17.49 5.70 -12.34
CA ALA A 224 18.72 5.09 -11.87
C ALA A 224 19.31 4.24 -13.01
N GLN A 225 20.53 4.55 -13.41
CA GLN A 225 21.33 3.66 -14.25
C GLN A 225 21.82 2.49 -13.39
N PRO A 226 21.87 1.26 -13.95
CA PRO A 226 22.31 0.06 -13.23
C PRO A 226 23.75 0.16 -12.72
#